data_AF-A0A3E3I3H9-F1
#
_entry.id   AF-A0A3E3I3H9-F1
#
_cell.length_a   1.000
_cell.length_b   1.000
_cell.length_c   1.000
_cell.angle_alpha   90.00
_cell.angle_beta   90.00
_cell.angle_gamma   90.00
#
_symmetry.space_group_name_H-M   'P 1'
#
loop_
_entity.id
_entity.type
_entity.pdbx_description
1 polymer ?
#
loop_
_entity_poly.entity_id
_entity_poly.type
_entity_poly.pdbx_seq_one_letter_code
_entity_poly.pdbx_strand_id
1 'polypeptide(L)'
;MQISRQTMQLQTVEILKALFALPGFDSVSIKGISPASPDDSQAVLSAIDASWHDILSDVDFKVRIAVHPSLRSLAKPLSHTLLSLMGLTDGILGLTLQGNACEIQEEAVETVRLCLATGYRADIIFEIQWNENVPPLSACENAPCPSPCDAFWFIAVQALGKLLRRDYLIADHLAHMLIMEGLVLQMEMRDAKYGTNIHRYGYGEVPAYQNTDTEAFAFLFDKTEPAGRRTAENLCRAALTYNALTGRDSSNESRREIFFALWNCYLQGL
;
A
#
# COMPACT_ATOMS: atom_id res chain seq x y z
N MET A 1 13.35 -7.92 11.85
CA MET A 1 13.22 -7.02 10.70
C MET A 1 14.02 -5.75 10.98
N GLN A 2 14.75 -5.22 10.00
CA GLN A 2 15.48 -3.95 10.12
C GLN A 2 15.32 -3.14 8.83
N ILE A 3 14.73 -1.95 8.96
CA ILE A 3 14.52 -1.03 7.85
C ILE A 3 15.73 -0.10 7.83
N SER A 4 16.46 -0.12 6.71
CA SER A 4 17.71 0.61 6.56
C SER A 4 17.83 1.12 5.14
N ARG A 5 18.74 2.07 4.92
CA ARG A 5 19.06 2.54 3.57
C ARG A 5 19.53 1.41 2.66
N GLN A 6 20.26 0.42 3.21
CA GLN A 6 20.67 -0.78 2.46
C GLN A 6 19.47 -1.63 2.06
N THR A 7 18.51 -1.85 2.97
CA THR A 7 17.26 -2.54 2.66
C THR A 7 16.49 -1.80 1.57
N MET A 8 16.43 -0.47 1.62
CA MET A 8 15.76 0.35 0.61
C MET A 8 16.46 0.25 -0.75
N GLN A 9 17.78 0.26 -0.78
CA GLN A 9 18.55 0.07 -2.01
C GLN A 9 18.27 -1.29 -2.66
N LEU A 10 18.34 -2.38 -1.87
CA LEU A 10 18.09 -3.74 -2.39
C LEU A 10 16.68 -3.86 -2.97
N GLN A 11 15.66 -3.36 -2.27
CA GLN A 11 14.27 -3.41 -2.73
C GLN A 11 14.05 -2.55 -3.98
N THR A 12 14.66 -1.37 -4.06
CA THR A 12 14.62 -0.54 -5.27
C THR A 12 15.26 -1.24 -6.46
N VAL A 13 16.38 -1.95 -6.28
CA VAL A 13 17.00 -2.74 -7.36
C VAL A 13 16.06 -3.85 -7.84
N GLU A 14 15.38 -4.56 -6.95
CA GLU A 14 14.42 -5.61 -7.34
C GLU A 14 13.22 -5.03 -8.10
N ILE A 15 12.69 -3.88 -7.68
CA ILE A 15 11.63 -3.18 -8.43
C ILE A 15 12.14 -2.73 -9.80
N LEU A 16 13.35 -2.18 -9.90
CA LEU A 16 13.94 -1.80 -11.18
C LEU A 16 14.09 -3.01 -12.10
N LYS A 17 14.60 -4.15 -11.61
CA LYS A 17 14.66 -5.38 -12.42
C LYS A 17 13.31 -5.76 -12.99
N ALA A 18 12.26 -5.68 -12.16
CA ALA A 18 10.90 -5.96 -12.60
C ALA A 18 10.38 -4.95 -13.63
N LEU A 19 10.66 -3.65 -13.45
CA LEU A 19 10.27 -2.59 -14.40
C LEU A 19 10.97 -2.75 -15.76
N PHE A 20 12.28 -2.96 -15.77
CA PHE A 20 13.07 -3.13 -17.00
C PHE A 20 12.69 -4.40 -17.77
N ALA A 21 12.09 -5.39 -17.10
CA ALA A 21 11.59 -6.61 -17.72
C ALA A 21 10.19 -6.44 -18.36
N LEU A 22 9.49 -5.31 -18.14
CA LEU A 22 8.16 -5.10 -18.70
C LEU A 22 8.22 -4.89 -20.23
N PRO A 23 7.31 -5.53 -21.00
CA PRO A 23 7.19 -5.25 -22.41
C PRO A 23 6.80 -3.78 -22.65
N GLY A 24 7.53 -3.12 -23.56
CA GLY A 24 7.29 -1.71 -23.88
C GLY A 24 7.84 -0.72 -22.85
N PHE A 25 8.60 -1.17 -21.85
CA PHE A 25 9.36 -0.28 -20.97
C PHE A 25 10.25 0.64 -21.81
N ASP A 26 10.17 1.94 -21.54
CA ASP A 26 11.00 2.97 -22.19
C ASP A 26 12.04 3.51 -21.21
N SER A 27 11.58 4.09 -20.10
CA SER A 27 12.47 4.73 -19.14
C SER A 27 11.88 4.77 -17.73
N VAL A 28 12.77 4.90 -16.74
CA VAL A 28 12.42 5.14 -15.35
C VAL A 28 13.26 6.28 -14.78
N SER A 29 12.64 7.12 -13.96
CA SER A 29 13.34 8.12 -13.17
C SER A 29 12.90 8.07 -11.71
N ILE A 30 13.86 8.28 -10.80
CA ILE A 30 13.64 8.37 -9.35
C ILE A 30 14.24 9.69 -8.91
N LYS A 31 13.39 10.61 -8.41
CA LYS A 31 13.78 11.99 -8.07
C LYS A 31 14.58 12.72 -9.19
N GLY A 32 14.25 12.43 -10.45
CA GLY A 32 14.91 13.03 -11.62
C GLY A 32 16.23 12.38 -12.05
N ILE A 33 16.65 11.31 -11.38
CA ILE A 33 17.79 10.48 -11.78
C ILE A 33 17.26 9.30 -12.57
N SER A 34 17.82 9.03 -13.75
CA SER A 34 17.38 7.96 -14.65
C SER A 34 18.45 6.87 -14.76
N PRO A 35 18.35 5.78 -13.98
CA PRO A 35 19.23 4.62 -14.14
C PRO A 35 19.12 4.05 -15.55
N ALA A 36 20.25 3.70 -16.17
CA ALA A 36 20.26 3.09 -17.51
C ALA A 36 19.93 1.58 -17.47
N SER A 37 20.11 0.95 -16.30
CA SER A 37 19.77 -0.45 -16.05
C SER A 37 19.60 -0.68 -14.53
N PRO A 38 19.05 -1.82 -14.10
CA PRO A 38 18.99 -2.16 -12.67
C PRO A 38 20.36 -2.29 -12.00
N ASP A 39 21.41 -2.57 -12.79
CA ASP A 39 22.79 -2.75 -12.31
C ASP A 39 23.60 -1.44 -12.33
N ASP A 40 22.99 -0.32 -12.76
CA ASP A 40 23.59 1.02 -12.73
C ASP A 40 23.72 1.53 -11.28
N SER A 41 24.68 0.94 -10.58
CA SER A 41 24.86 1.09 -9.14
C SER A 41 25.06 2.54 -8.74
N GLN A 42 25.71 3.35 -9.58
CA GLN A 42 25.94 4.77 -9.30
C GLN A 42 24.65 5.57 -9.39
N ALA A 43 23.84 5.39 -10.43
CA ALA A 43 22.57 6.07 -10.57
C ALA A 43 21.57 5.63 -9.50
N VAL A 44 21.49 4.32 -9.22
CA VAL A 44 20.62 3.77 -8.18
C VAL A 44 20.98 4.31 -6.80
N LEU A 45 22.27 4.31 -6.42
CA LEU A 45 22.71 4.90 -5.16
C LEU A 45 22.34 6.38 -5.07
N SER A 46 22.60 7.15 -6.13
CA SER A 46 22.27 8.58 -6.17
C SER A 46 20.76 8.83 -6.00
N ALA A 47 19.93 7.99 -6.63
CA ALA A 47 18.47 8.05 -6.52
C ALA A 47 17.97 7.72 -5.11
N ILE A 48 18.55 6.70 -4.47
CA ILE A 48 18.27 6.35 -3.08
C ILE A 48 18.64 7.50 -2.15
N ASP A 49 19.77 8.16 -2.38
CA ASP A 49 20.26 9.24 -1.54
C ASP A 49 19.38 10.48 -1.62
N ALA A 50 18.86 10.76 -2.82
CA ALA A 50 17.87 11.80 -3.04
C ALA A 50 16.50 11.49 -2.41
N SER A 51 16.21 10.22 -2.15
CA SER A 51 14.90 9.77 -1.63
C SER A 51 14.92 9.48 -0.12
N TRP A 52 16.06 9.11 0.44
CA TRP A 52 16.20 8.71 1.84
C TRP A 52 16.39 9.93 2.76
N HIS A 53 15.37 10.25 3.53
CA HIS A 53 15.43 11.26 4.59
C HIS A 53 15.47 10.60 5.97
N ASP A 54 14.59 9.64 6.18
CA ASP A 54 14.45 8.83 7.39
C ASP A 54 13.96 7.42 7.05
N ILE A 55 13.75 6.59 8.07
CA ILE A 55 13.21 5.22 7.95
C ILE A 55 11.78 5.18 7.38
N LEU A 56 11.08 6.32 7.33
CA LEU A 56 9.73 6.53 6.78
C LEU A 56 9.81 7.25 5.43
N SER A 57 10.85 7.00 4.63
CA SER A 57 10.95 7.56 3.28
C SER A 57 10.22 6.70 2.28
N ASP A 58 9.66 7.35 1.25
CA ASP A 58 9.07 6.69 0.09
C ASP A 58 10.00 6.84 -1.11
N VAL A 59 10.01 5.85 -1.99
CA VAL A 59 10.72 5.93 -3.28
C VAL A 59 9.73 6.19 -4.39
N ASP A 60 9.84 7.37 -5.02
CA ASP A 60 8.96 7.79 -6.11
C ASP A 60 9.58 7.40 -7.46
N PHE A 61 8.99 6.41 -8.12
CA PHE A 61 9.32 6.01 -9.48
C PHE A 61 8.39 6.71 -10.47
N LYS A 62 8.96 7.30 -11.52
CA LYS A 62 8.22 7.70 -12.72
C LYS A 62 8.66 6.83 -13.87
N VAL A 63 7.74 6.08 -14.43
CA VAL A 63 8.00 5.04 -15.44
C VAL A 63 7.27 5.41 -16.70
N ARG A 64 7.99 5.52 -17.82
CA ARG A 64 7.40 5.63 -19.14
C ARG A 64 7.30 4.25 -19.76
N ILE A 65 6.12 3.94 -20.25
CA ILE A 65 5.83 2.63 -20.84
C ILE A 65 4.90 2.77 -22.04
N ALA A 66 5.27 2.12 -23.13
CA ALA A 66 4.45 2.00 -24.31
C ALA A 66 3.58 0.73 -24.22
N VAL A 67 2.29 0.87 -24.44
CA VAL A 67 1.31 -0.22 -24.32
C VAL A 67 0.45 -0.30 -25.58
N HIS A 68 0.14 -1.52 -26.01
CA HIS A 68 -0.70 -1.74 -27.18
C HIS A 68 -2.14 -1.21 -26.95
N PRO A 69 -2.76 -0.50 -27.93
CA PRO A 69 -4.08 0.11 -27.76
C PRO A 69 -5.23 -0.87 -27.50
N SER A 70 -5.05 -2.17 -27.77
CA SER A 70 -6.06 -3.20 -27.49
C SER A 70 -6.46 -3.30 -26.01
N LEU A 71 -5.70 -2.69 -25.10
CA LEU A 71 -5.98 -2.69 -23.67
C LEU A 71 -6.77 -1.45 -23.21
N ARG A 72 -7.15 -0.52 -24.12
CA ARG A 72 -7.92 0.69 -23.79
C ARG A 72 -9.28 0.41 -23.16
N SER A 73 -9.91 -0.70 -23.53
CA SER A 73 -11.26 -1.07 -23.09
C SER A 73 -11.27 -1.99 -21.86
N LEU A 74 -10.16 -2.09 -21.12
CA LEU A 74 -10.13 -2.91 -19.91
C LEU A 74 -10.97 -2.26 -18.80
N ALA A 75 -11.79 -3.06 -18.13
CA ALA A 75 -12.59 -2.63 -16.98
C ALA A 75 -11.75 -2.32 -15.72
N LYS A 76 -10.43 -2.56 -15.75
CA LYS A 76 -9.50 -2.38 -14.63
C LYS A 76 -8.37 -1.43 -15.02
N PRO A 77 -7.78 -0.67 -14.06
CA PRO A 77 -6.59 0.14 -14.31
C PRO A 77 -5.44 -0.69 -14.89
N LEU A 78 -4.68 -0.14 -15.84
CA LEU A 78 -3.56 -0.85 -16.50
C LEU A 78 -2.41 -1.17 -15.55
N SER A 79 -2.16 -0.28 -14.60
CA SER A 79 -1.17 -0.44 -13.53
C SER A 79 -1.34 -1.76 -12.78
N HIS A 80 -2.58 -2.26 -12.68
CA HIS A 80 -2.84 -3.57 -12.12
C HIS A 80 -2.22 -4.71 -12.94
N THR A 81 -2.42 -4.68 -14.27
CA THR A 81 -1.82 -5.64 -15.20
C THR A 81 -0.30 -5.54 -15.16
N LEU A 82 0.25 -4.32 -15.16
CA LEU A 82 1.69 -4.08 -15.08
C LEU A 82 2.29 -4.66 -13.79
N LEU A 83 1.67 -4.43 -12.64
CA LEU A 83 2.11 -5.02 -11.37
C LEU A 83 2.09 -6.54 -11.38
N SER A 84 1.07 -7.15 -11.98
CA SER A 84 1.00 -8.60 -12.09
C SER A 84 2.16 -9.14 -12.94
N LEU A 85 2.56 -8.43 -14.00
CA LEU A 85 3.69 -8.81 -14.85
C LEU A 85 5.04 -8.61 -14.15
N MET A 86 5.12 -7.64 -13.25
CA MET A 86 6.30 -7.42 -12.41
C MET A 86 6.55 -8.54 -11.39
N GLY A 87 5.55 -9.41 -11.14
CA GLY A 87 5.68 -10.52 -10.20
C GLY A 87 5.87 -10.09 -8.74
N LEU A 88 5.56 -8.84 -8.40
CA LEU A 88 5.76 -8.27 -7.07
C LEU A 88 4.68 -8.67 -6.05
N THR A 89 3.93 -9.75 -6.27
CA THR A 89 2.78 -10.09 -5.43
C THR A 89 3.16 -10.59 -4.04
N ASP A 90 4.33 -11.22 -3.93
CA ASP A 90 4.82 -11.79 -2.67
C ASP A 90 5.45 -10.69 -1.80
N GLY A 91 5.03 -10.65 -0.52
CA GLY A 91 5.55 -9.68 0.44
C GLY A 91 4.91 -8.29 0.39
N ILE A 92 3.87 -8.05 -0.42
CA ILE A 92 3.05 -6.83 -0.30
C ILE A 92 2.21 -6.90 0.98
N LEU A 93 2.41 -5.91 1.86
CA LEU A 93 1.55 -5.70 3.02
C LEU A 93 0.27 -4.96 2.63
N GLY A 94 0.41 -3.90 1.84
CA GLY A 94 -0.71 -3.09 1.36
C GLY A 94 -0.40 -2.38 0.05
N LEU A 95 -1.45 -2.11 -0.72
CA LEU A 95 -1.40 -1.53 -2.06
C LEU A 95 -2.64 -0.66 -2.31
N THR A 96 -2.46 0.49 -2.96
CA THR A 96 -3.55 1.24 -3.59
C THR A 96 -3.21 1.57 -5.03
N LEU A 97 -4.25 1.64 -5.86
CA LEU A 97 -4.16 2.04 -7.26
C LEU A 97 -4.99 3.31 -7.46
N GLN A 98 -4.43 4.28 -8.18
CA GLN A 98 -5.11 5.51 -8.54
C GLN A 98 -4.85 5.79 -10.02
N GLY A 99 -5.89 6.05 -10.79
CA GLY A 99 -5.73 6.35 -12.21
C GLY A 99 -7.03 6.17 -12.95
N ASN A 100 -7.08 6.70 -14.17
CA ASN A 100 -8.26 6.74 -15.00
C ASN A 100 -7.89 6.63 -16.47
N ALA A 101 -7.08 5.63 -16.86
CA ALA A 101 -6.81 5.35 -18.27
C ALA A 101 -8.16 5.16 -18.99
N CYS A 102 -8.63 6.25 -19.59
CA CYS A 102 -9.93 6.35 -20.23
C CYS A 102 -9.69 6.27 -21.73
N GLU A 103 -10.63 5.67 -22.46
CA GLU A 103 -10.52 5.31 -23.88
C GLU A 103 -10.16 6.47 -24.82
N ILE A 104 -10.26 7.73 -24.35
CA ILE A 104 -10.20 8.95 -25.15
C ILE A 104 -8.82 9.66 -25.05
N GLN A 105 -7.96 9.33 -24.08
CA GLN A 105 -6.69 10.04 -23.90
C GLN A 105 -5.54 9.36 -24.65
N GLU A 106 -4.72 10.16 -25.36
CA GLU A 106 -3.51 9.71 -26.05
C GLU A 106 -2.40 9.30 -25.08
N GLU A 107 -2.44 9.80 -23.85
CA GLU A 107 -1.56 9.41 -22.75
C GLU A 107 -2.41 9.20 -21.49
N ALA A 108 -2.06 8.21 -20.68
CA ALA A 108 -2.70 7.95 -19.41
C ALA A 108 -1.67 7.96 -18.28
N VAL A 109 -2.07 8.43 -17.11
CA VAL A 109 -1.23 8.38 -15.91
C VAL A 109 -1.94 7.55 -14.86
N GLU A 110 -1.25 6.51 -14.39
CA GLU A 110 -1.72 5.69 -13.28
C GLU A 110 -0.63 5.61 -12.21
N THR A 111 -1.03 5.62 -10.95
CA THR A 111 -0.16 5.54 -9.79
C THR A 111 -0.47 4.29 -9.00
N VAL A 112 0.56 3.53 -8.74
CA VAL A 112 0.58 2.46 -7.75
C VAL A 112 1.24 2.98 -6.49
N ARG A 113 0.64 2.76 -5.33
CA ARG A 113 1.33 2.97 -4.05
C ARG A 113 1.36 1.69 -3.27
N LEU A 114 2.55 1.26 -2.86
CA LEU A 114 2.73 -0.01 -2.19
C LEU A 114 3.55 0.12 -0.91
N CYS A 115 3.25 -0.77 0.02
CA CYS A 115 4.09 -1.04 1.19
C CYS A 115 4.38 -2.54 1.24
N LEU A 116 5.67 -2.88 1.34
CA LEU A 116 6.12 -4.25 1.52
C LEU A 116 6.21 -4.60 3.00
N ALA A 117 6.15 -5.89 3.29
CA ALA A 117 6.35 -6.45 4.64
C ALA A 117 7.73 -6.10 5.23
N THR A 118 8.69 -5.73 4.38
CA THR A 118 10.02 -5.24 4.78
C THR A 118 10.02 -3.79 5.27
N GLY A 119 8.90 -3.08 5.16
CA GLY A 119 8.76 -1.65 5.47
C GLY A 119 9.15 -0.73 4.32
N TYR A 120 9.59 -1.29 3.20
CA TYR A 120 9.80 -0.52 1.99
C TYR A 120 8.47 0.05 1.47
N ARG A 121 8.50 1.31 1.04
CA ARG A 121 7.34 2.02 0.50
C ARG A 121 7.72 2.73 -0.78
N ALA A 122 6.84 2.65 -1.77
CA ALA A 122 7.07 3.25 -3.07
C ALA A 122 5.78 3.70 -3.73
N ASP A 123 5.90 4.80 -4.47
CA ASP A 123 4.93 5.29 -5.42
C ASP A 123 5.49 5.03 -6.82
N ILE A 124 4.79 4.22 -7.63
CA ILE A 124 5.15 3.95 -9.03
C ILE A 124 4.12 4.64 -9.92
N ILE A 125 4.56 5.70 -10.59
CA ILE A 125 3.74 6.49 -11.51
C ILE A 125 4.06 6.00 -12.93
N PHE A 126 3.09 5.34 -13.55
CA PHE A 126 3.15 4.93 -14.95
C PHE A 126 2.61 6.04 -15.85
N GLU A 127 3.49 6.60 -16.68
CA GLU A 127 3.18 7.45 -17.83
C GLU A 127 3.01 6.53 -19.05
N ILE A 128 1.76 6.24 -19.39
CA ILE A 128 1.38 5.24 -20.39
C ILE A 128 1.17 5.92 -21.73
N GLN A 129 1.91 5.46 -22.73
CA GLN A 129 1.77 5.87 -24.13
C GLN A 129 1.21 4.73 -24.97
N TRP A 130 0.24 5.04 -25.83
CA TRP A 130 -0.37 4.02 -26.68
C TRP A 130 0.44 3.81 -27.96
N ASN A 131 0.85 2.57 -28.23
CA ASN A 131 1.68 2.25 -29.39
C ASN A 131 1.33 0.89 -30.00
N GLU A 132 0.82 0.89 -31.24
CA GLU A 132 0.44 -0.33 -31.98
C GLU A 132 1.63 -1.24 -32.32
N ASN A 133 2.86 -0.73 -32.28
CA ASN A 133 4.06 -1.51 -32.58
C ASN A 133 4.54 -2.35 -31.39
N VAL A 134 4.02 -2.12 -30.18
CA VAL A 134 4.35 -2.94 -29.01
C VAL A 134 3.45 -4.17 -29.02
N PRO A 135 3.98 -5.37 -28.73
CA PRO A 135 3.15 -6.56 -28.62
C PRO A 135 2.01 -6.34 -27.61
N PRO A 136 0.78 -6.78 -27.92
CA PRO A 136 -0.28 -6.75 -26.94
C PRO A 136 0.14 -7.57 -25.71
N LEU A 137 0.01 -6.98 -24.52
CA LEU A 137 0.23 -7.73 -23.29
C LEU A 137 -0.80 -8.86 -23.29
N SER A 138 -0.35 -10.10 -23.37
CA SER A 138 -1.23 -11.26 -23.37
C SER A 138 -2.00 -11.24 -22.05
N ALA A 139 -3.29 -10.92 -22.14
CA ALA A 139 -4.29 -10.90 -21.10
C ALA A 139 -3.86 -11.64 -19.81
N CYS A 140 -3.27 -10.93 -18.86
CA CYS A 140 -3.45 -11.27 -17.45
C CYS A 140 -4.88 -10.91 -17.03
N GLU A 141 -5.90 -11.32 -17.81
CA GLU A 141 -7.32 -11.20 -17.48
C GLU A 141 -7.62 -11.82 -16.10
N ASN A 142 -6.78 -12.78 -15.70
CA ASN A 142 -6.83 -13.48 -14.42
C ASN A 142 -5.91 -12.90 -13.32
N ALA A 143 -5.26 -11.76 -13.53
CA ALA A 143 -4.53 -11.12 -12.43
C ALA A 143 -5.54 -10.77 -11.32
N PRO A 144 -5.33 -11.23 -10.08
CA PRO A 144 -6.20 -10.92 -8.97
C PRO A 144 -6.11 -9.44 -8.64
N CYS A 145 -7.23 -8.72 -8.78
CA CYS A 145 -7.36 -7.31 -8.38
C CYS A 145 -6.88 -7.15 -6.93
N PRO A 146 -6.24 -6.02 -6.53
CA PRO A 146 -5.93 -5.79 -5.14
C PRO A 146 -7.24 -5.85 -4.37
N SER A 147 -7.27 -6.71 -3.37
CA SER A 147 -8.41 -6.87 -2.49
C SER A 147 -8.59 -5.60 -1.66
N PRO A 148 -9.81 -5.30 -1.15
CA PRO A 148 -10.02 -4.23 -0.18
C PRO A 148 -9.08 -4.31 1.04
N CYS A 149 -8.60 -5.52 1.36
CA CYS A 149 -7.59 -5.75 2.40
C CYS A 149 -6.25 -5.08 2.08
N ASP A 150 -5.87 -4.99 0.81
CA ASP A 150 -4.62 -4.33 0.40
C ASP A 150 -4.68 -2.82 0.66
N ALA A 151 -5.81 -2.19 0.39
CA ALA A 151 -6.01 -0.76 0.65
C ALA A 151 -6.01 -0.45 2.16
N PHE A 152 -6.67 -1.29 2.98
CA PHE A 152 -6.70 -1.11 4.43
C PHE A 152 -5.28 -1.08 5.02
N TRP A 153 -4.46 -2.09 4.72
CA TRP A 153 -3.12 -2.19 5.30
C TRP A 153 -2.17 -1.12 4.76
N PHE A 154 -2.35 -0.68 3.50
CA PHE A 154 -1.63 0.47 2.98
C PHE A 154 -1.94 1.74 3.79
N ILE A 155 -3.23 2.05 3.99
CA ILE A 155 -3.66 3.22 4.76
C ILE A 155 -3.19 3.12 6.22
N ALA A 156 -3.18 1.93 6.82
CA ALA A 156 -2.65 1.71 8.17
C ALA A 156 -1.16 2.09 8.28
N VAL A 157 -0.33 1.68 7.31
CA VAL A 157 1.09 2.06 7.28
C VAL A 157 1.27 3.56 7.04
N GLN A 158 0.43 4.18 6.22
CA GLN A 158 0.46 5.64 6.03
C GLN A 158 0.10 6.38 7.33
N ALA A 159 -0.96 5.96 8.02
CA ALA A 159 -1.36 6.51 9.32
C ALA A 159 -0.22 6.40 10.34
N LEU A 160 0.45 5.24 10.39
CA LEU A 160 1.62 5.00 11.23
C LEU A 160 2.77 5.96 10.90
N GLY A 161 3.12 6.13 9.63
CA GLY A 161 4.16 7.07 9.22
C GLY A 161 3.86 8.52 9.63
N LYS A 162 2.60 8.95 9.51
CA LYS A 162 2.15 10.28 9.96
C LYS A 162 2.19 10.42 11.48
N LEU A 163 1.75 9.39 12.20
CA LEU A 163 1.80 9.33 13.66
C LEU A 163 3.23 9.53 14.18
N LEU A 164 4.18 8.78 13.62
CA LEU A 164 5.58 8.81 14.05
C LEU A 164 6.30 10.12 13.65
N ARG A 165 5.81 10.82 12.63
CA ARG A 165 6.25 12.18 12.28
C ARG A 165 5.52 13.29 13.06
N ARG A 166 4.71 12.91 14.06
CA ARG A 166 3.91 13.83 14.90
C ARG A 166 2.86 14.64 14.13
N ASP A 167 2.47 14.18 12.94
CA ASP A 167 1.36 14.75 12.17
C ASP A 167 0.05 14.10 12.60
N TYR A 168 -0.37 14.42 13.83
CA TYR A 168 -1.49 13.74 14.50
C TYR A 168 -2.83 13.98 13.82
N LEU A 169 -3.02 15.11 13.13
CA LEU A 169 -4.26 15.39 12.42
C LEU A 169 -4.45 14.44 11.23
N ILE A 170 -3.43 14.27 10.39
CA ILE A 170 -3.51 13.34 9.27
C ILE A 170 -3.52 11.90 9.77
N ALA A 171 -2.71 11.57 10.77
CA ALA A 171 -2.67 10.23 11.34
C ALA A 171 -4.04 9.81 11.93
N ASP A 172 -4.68 10.70 12.69
CA ASP A 172 -5.99 10.42 13.29
C ASP A 172 -7.11 10.39 12.24
N HIS A 173 -7.05 11.25 11.23
CA HIS A 173 -7.95 11.18 10.06
C HIS A 173 -7.89 9.81 9.39
N LEU A 174 -6.68 9.32 9.08
CA LEU A 174 -6.50 8.01 8.45
C LEU A 174 -6.91 6.87 9.40
N ALA A 175 -6.62 6.95 10.70
CA ALA A 175 -7.08 5.97 11.68
C ALA A 175 -8.62 5.89 11.75
N HIS A 176 -9.32 7.01 11.69
CA HIS A 176 -10.78 7.03 11.64
C HIS A 176 -11.33 6.42 10.35
N MET A 177 -10.70 6.65 9.20
CA MET A 177 -11.09 5.96 7.96
C MET A 177 -11.00 4.43 8.12
N LEU A 178 -9.95 3.93 8.76
CA LEU A 178 -9.79 2.49 9.03
C LEU A 178 -10.83 1.96 10.03
N ILE A 179 -11.19 2.75 11.05
CA ILE A 179 -12.28 2.40 11.97
C ILE A 179 -13.61 2.30 11.21
N MET A 180 -13.89 3.26 10.33
CA MET A 180 -15.11 3.25 9.52
C MET A 180 -15.22 2.00 8.62
N GLU A 181 -14.11 1.55 8.04
CA GLU A 181 -14.05 0.29 7.29
C GLU A 181 -14.43 -0.90 8.19
N GLY A 182 -13.87 -0.96 9.41
CA GLY A 182 -14.23 -1.98 10.39
C GLY A 182 -15.70 -1.94 10.81
N LEU A 183 -16.30 -0.75 10.89
CA LEU A 183 -17.73 -0.60 11.16
C LEU A 183 -18.58 -1.20 10.04
N VAL A 184 -18.21 -0.96 8.77
CA VAL A 184 -18.91 -1.53 7.61
C VAL A 184 -18.83 -3.06 7.64
N LEU A 185 -17.65 -3.64 7.90
CA LEU A 185 -17.51 -5.09 8.05
C LEU A 185 -18.37 -5.65 9.19
N GLN A 186 -18.41 -4.97 10.34
CA GLN A 186 -19.25 -5.37 11.45
C GLN A 186 -20.75 -5.32 11.09
N MET A 187 -21.17 -4.31 10.31
CA MET A 187 -22.52 -4.19 9.79
C MET A 187 -22.87 -5.35 8.84
N GLU A 188 -21.97 -5.72 7.93
CA GLU A 188 -22.16 -6.86 7.02
C GLU A 188 -22.27 -8.19 7.78
N MET A 189 -21.40 -8.42 8.78
CA MET A 189 -21.45 -9.62 9.61
C MET A 189 -22.77 -9.74 10.39
N ARG A 190 -23.24 -8.63 10.96
CA ARG A 190 -24.55 -8.55 11.61
C ARG A 190 -25.66 -8.88 10.62
N ASP A 191 -25.62 -8.30 9.42
CA ASP A 191 -26.67 -8.48 8.40
C ASP A 191 -26.77 -9.93 7.96
N ALA A 192 -25.62 -10.57 7.74
CA ALA A 192 -25.54 -12.00 7.47
C ALA A 192 -26.14 -12.84 8.61
N LYS A 193 -25.86 -12.47 9.88
CA LYS A 193 -26.39 -13.17 11.06
C LYS A 193 -27.91 -13.08 11.18
N TYR A 194 -28.50 -11.92 10.89
CA TYR A 194 -29.95 -11.68 11.08
C TYR A 194 -30.78 -11.72 9.79
N GLY A 195 -30.16 -11.98 8.64
CA GLY A 195 -30.84 -12.00 7.34
C GLY A 195 -31.43 -10.64 6.94
N THR A 196 -30.71 -9.54 7.21
CA THR A 196 -31.13 -8.16 6.89
C THR A 196 -30.10 -7.45 6.01
N ASN A 197 -30.20 -6.13 5.84
CA ASN A 197 -29.19 -5.31 5.19
C ASN A 197 -28.96 -3.98 5.91
N ILE A 198 -27.86 -3.31 5.56
CA ILE A 198 -27.34 -2.10 6.22
C ILE A 198 -28.32 -0.91 6.23
N HIS A 199 -29.37 -0.95 5.41
CA HIS A 199 -30.33 0.13 5.26
C HIS A 199 -31.66 -0.10 5.99
N ARG A 200 -31.85 -1.24 6.66
CA ARG A 200 -33.15 -1.60 7.27
C ARG A 200 -33.22 -1.37 8.77
N TYR A 201 -32.43 -2.12 9.55
CA TYR A 201 -32.54 -2.14 11.01
C TYR A 201 -31.16 -2.28 11.64
N GLY A 202 -30.92 -1.52 12.72
CA GLY A 202 -29.84 -1.79 13.68
C GLY A 202 -30.38 -2.53 14.90
N TYR A 203 -29.50 -3.14 15.69
CA TYR A 203 -29.85 -3.90 16.90
C TYR A 203 -29.21 -3.31 18.17
N GLY A 204 -28.79 -2.04 18.14
CA GLY A 204 -28.14 -1.39 19.27
C GLY A 204 -26.75 -1.94 19.54
N GLU A 205 -26.04 -2.36 18.49
CA GLU A 205 -24.72 -2.96 18.57
C GLU A 205 -23.70 -1.94 19.09
N VAL A 206 -22.80 -2.42 19.95
CA VAL A 206 -21.62 -1.66 20.33
C VAL A 206 -20.57 -1.83 19.23
N PRO A 207 -19.95 -0.74 18.74
CA PRO A 207 -18.84 -0.83 17.81
C PRO A 207 -17.71 -1.72 18.32
N ALA A 208 -17.29 -2.70 17.53
CA ALA A 208 -16.31 -3.72 17.94
C ALA A 208 -14.97 -3.10 18.36
N TYR A 209 -14.55 -2.02 17.69
CA TYR A 209 -13.30 -1.32 17.99
C TYR A 209 -13.27 -0.72 19.40
N GLN A 210 -14.42 -0.39 20.01
CA GLN A 210 -14.48 0.17 21.36
C GLN A 210 -14.16 -0.88 22.44
N ASN A 211 -14.43 -2.16 22.15
CA ASN A 211 -14.18 -3.29 23.05
C ASN A 211 -12.85 -3.99 22.75
N THR A 212 -12.09 -3.49 21.78
CA THR A 212 -10.82 -4.09 21.38
C THR A 212 -9.74 -3.73 22.40
N ASP A 213 -9.17 -4.78 23.02
CA ASP A 213 -8.07 -4.65 23.97
C ASP A 213 -6.77 -4.29 23.24
N THR A 214 -6.12 -3.23 23.72
CA THR A 214 -4.84 -2.73 23.20
C THR A 214 -3.71 -2.83 24.22
N GLU A 215 -3.95 -3.41 25.40
CA GLU A 215 -2.98 -3.44 26.51
C GLU A 215 -1.67 -4.12 26.09
N ALA A 216 -1.76 -5.23 25.35
CA ALA A 216 -0.60 -5.94 24.81
C ALA A 216 0.30 -5.07 23.91
N PHE A 217 -0.24 -3.99 23.33
CA PHE A 217 0.46 -3.07 22.44
C PHE A 217 0.75 -1.71 23.08
N ALA A 218 0.45 -1.54 24.37
CA ALA A 218 0.61 -0.25 25.06
C ALA A 218 2.06 0.26 25.11
N PHE A 219 3.04 -0.61 24.89
CA PHE A 219 4.46 -0.25 24.78
C PHE A 219 4.78 0.54 23.50
N LEU A 220 3.91 0.49 22.48
CA LEU A 220 4.04 1.26 21.23
C LEU A 220 3.53 2.70 21.36
N PHE A 221 2.90 3.06 22.48
CA PHE A 221 2.23 4.34 22.66
C PHE A 221 3.12 5.30 23.46
N ASP A 222 3.40 6.48 22.90
CA ASP A 222 4.09 7.54 23.63
C ASP A 222 3.18 8.11 24.72
N LYS A 223 3.51 7.81 25.99
CA LYS A 223 2.71 8.27 27.15
C LYS A 223 2.88 9.76 27.44
N THR A 224 3.87 10.41 26.84
CA THR A 224 4.18 11.83 27.08
C THR A 224 3.36 12.78 26.21
N GLU A 225 2.79 12.28 25.11
CA GLU A 225 2.00 13.08 24.16
C GLU A 225 0.55 12.59 24.08
N PRO A 226 -0.41 13.22 24.79
CA PRO A 226 -1.78 12.73 24.87
C PRO A 226 -2.50 12.59 23.52
N ALA A 227 -2.22 13.50 22.57
CA ALA A 227 -2.78 13.44 21.22
C ALA A 227 -2.22 12.24 20.45
N GLY A 228 -0.89 12.10 20.39
CA GLY A 228 -0.23 10.98 19.74
C GLY A 228 -0.64 9.63 20.33
N ARG A 229 -0.74 9.54 21.67
CA ARG A 229 -1.25 8.35 22.36
C ARG A 229 -2.65 7.97 21.90
N ARG A 230 -3.58 8.93 21.85
CA ARG A 230 -4.97 8.65 21.44
C ARG A 230 -5.03 8.17 19.99
N THR A 231 -4.28 8.82 19.10
CA THR A 231 -4.20 8.42 17.69
C THR A 231 -3.58 7.02 17.54
N ALA A 232 -2.54 6.71 18.32
CA ALA A 232 -1.93 5.39 18.36
C ALA A 232 -2.91 4.31 18.86
N GLU A 233 -3.65 4.59 19.94
CA GLU A 233 -4.69 3.69 20.45
C GLU A 233 -5.80 3.44 19.40
N ASN A 234 -6.25 4.49 18.70
CA ASN A 234 -7.23 4.36 17.62
C ASN A 234 -6.71 3.52 16.44
N LEU A 235 -5.48 3.76 16.00
CA LEU A 235 -4.85 3.00 14.92
C LEU A 235 -4.67 1.52 15.30
N CYS A 236 -4.25 1.26 16.55
CA CYS A 236 -4.13 -0.10 17.09
C CYS A 236 -5.50 -0.81 17.13
N ARG A 237 -6.54 -0.15 17.66
CA ARG A 237 -7.91 -0.68 17.66
C ARG A 237 -8.41 -0.98 16.25
N ALA A 238 -8.17 -0.08 15.29
CA ALA A 238 -8.58 -0.28 13.90
C ALA A 238 -7.95 -1.55 13.30
N ALA A 239 -6.62 -1.71 13.42
CA ALA A 239 -5.89 -2.86 12.90
C ALA A 239 -6.33 -4.19 13.53
N LEU A 240 -6.48 -4.23 14.85
CA LEU A 240 -6.92 -5.41 15.59
C LEU A 240 -8.36 -5.80 15.25
N THR A 241 -9.27 -4.81 15.21
CA THR A 241 -10.69 -5.02 14.88
C THR A 241 -10.83 -5.57 13.47
N TYR A 242 -10.15 -4.95 12.49
CA TYR A 242 -10.23 -5.39 11.09
C TYR A 242 -9.75 -6.82 10.92
N ASN A 243 -8.63 -7.19 11.55
CA ASN A 243 -8.12 -8.55 11.52
C ASN A 243 -9.12 -9.57 12.11
N ALA A 244 -9.74 -9.23 13.24
CA ALA A 244 -10.74 -10.09 13.88
C ALA A 244 -12.01 -10.27 13.02
N LEU A 245 -12.52 -9.18 12.43
CA LEU A 245 -13.74 -9.22 11.60
C LEU A 245 -13.54 -9.97 10.28
N THR A 246 -12.34 -9.92 9.70
CA THR A 246 -12.04 -10.60 8.43
C THR A 246 -11.69 -12.09 8.59
N GLY A 247 -11.57 -12.60 9.82
CA GLY A 247 -11.35 -14.02 10.11
C GLY A 247 -10.00 -14.57 9.62
N ARG A 248 -9.00 -13.71 9.37
CA ARG A 248 -7.70 -14.06 8.75
C ARG A 248 -6.63 -14.57 9.72
N ASP A 249 -7.00 -15.03 10.90
CA ASP A 249 -6.07 -15.42 11.98
C ASP A 249 -5.34 -16.78 11.77
N SER A 250 -5.59 -17.56 10.70
CA SER A 250 -5.33 -19.01 10.76
C SER A 250 -4.33 -19.66 9.78
N SER A 251 -3.61 -18.97 8.88
CA SER A 251 -2.69 -19.75 8.00
C SER A 251 -1.46 -19.10 7.34
N ASN A 252 -1.13 -17.84 7.55
CA ASN A 252 0.17 -17.25 7.16
C ASN A 252 0.45 -16.06 8.08
N GLU A 253 1.72 -15.63 8.27
CA GLU A 253 2.06 -14.43 9.04
C GLU A 253 1.02 -13.34 8.79
N SER A 254 0.21 -13.05 9.82
CA SER A 254 -0.97 -12.24 9.59
C SER A 254 -0.50 -10.83 9.24
N ARG A 255 -1.14 -10.15 8.28
CA ARG A 255 -0.78 -8.75 7.94
C ARG A 255 -0.77 -7.84 9.17
N ARG A 256 -1.57 -8.19 10.19
CA ARG A 256 -1.53 -7.64 11.54
C ARG A 256 -0.15 -7.79 12.21
N GLU A 257 0.41 -8.99 12.26
CA GLU A 257 1.74 -9.24 12.83
C GLU A 257 2.81 -8.44 12.11
N ILE A 258 2.78 -8.43 10.77
CA ILE A 258 3.71 -7.64 9.96
C ILE A 258 3.57 -6.15 10.29
N PHE A 259 2.34 -5.62 10.36
CA PHE A 259 2.08 -4.22 10.69
C PHE A 259 2.64 -3.82 12.06
N PHE A 260 2.40 -4.62 13.11
CA PHE A 260 2.93 -4.32 14.45
C PHE A 260 4.44 -4.52 14.55
N ALA A 261 5.01 -5.46 13.78
CA ALA A 261 6.45 -5.58 13.65
C ALA A 261 7.05 -4.34 12.99
N LEU A 262 6.40 -3.80 11.95
CA LEU A 262 6.81 -2.54 11.30
C LEU A 262 6.75 -1.36 12.25
N TRP A 263 5.67 -1.24 13.03
CA TRP A 263 5.54 -0.20 14.06
C TRP A 263 6.72 -0.22 15.02
N ASN A 264 7.03 -1.39 15.59
CA ASN A 264 8.17 -1.52 16.49
C ASN A 264 9.50 -1.20 15.80
N CYS A 265 9.69 -1.63 14.55
CA CYS A 265 10.90 -1.32 13.79
C CYS A 265 11.06 0.19 13.53
N TYR A 266 9.99 0.90 13.17
CA TYR A 266 10.05 2.34 12.96
C TYR A 266 10.37 3.10 14.25
N LEU A 267 9.81 2.68 15.39
CA LEU A 267 10.12 3.28 16.69
C LEU A 267 11.58 3.09 17.11
N GLN A 268 12.22 1.99 16.71
CA GLN A 268 13.64 1.73 17.01
C GLN A 268 14.60 2.49 16.08
N GLY A 269 14.12 2.93 14.92
CA GLY A 269 14.92 3.63 13.92
C GLY A 269 14.76 5.14 13.89
N LEU A 270 13.85 5.70 14.70
CA LEU A 270 13.63 7.14 14.92
C LEU A 270 14.23 7.56 16.27
#